data_AF-A0A920W9J3-F1
#
_entry.id   AF-A0A920W9J3-F1
#
_cell.length_a   1.000
_cell.length_b   1.000
_cell.length_c   1.000
_cell.angle_alpha   90.00
_cell.angle_beta   90.00
_cell.angle_gamma   90.00
#
_symmetry.space_group_name_H-M   'P 1'
#
loop_
_entity.id
_entity.type
_entity.pdbx_description
1 polymer ?
#
loop_
_entity_poly.entity_id
_entity_poly.type
_entity_poly.pdbx_seq_one_letter_code
_entity_poly.pdbx_strand_id
1 'polypeptide(L)'
;MQDSPPIAPQKQQELTAHGDIRIDPWYWIQNMEDPDTLEYLNSENSFTEHIFEPWAEQRERLFTEMRARIKEDDSTVPSKEGIIGITLNSKRVPNILFFSGNIYL
;
A
#
# COMPACT_ATOMS: atom_id res chain seq x y z
N MET A 1 -17.35 18.79 0.78
CA MET A 1 -16.18 18.08 0.24
C MET A 1 -14.96 18.81 0.76
N GLN A 2 -13.91 18.09 1.16
CA GLN A 2 -12.74 18.67 1.78
C GLN A 2 -11.78 19.12 0.66
N ASP A 3 -11.66 20.43 0.43
CA ASP A 3 -10.85 20.96 -0.67
C ASP A 3 -9.36 21.08 -0.32
N SER A 4 -9.00 20.83 0.94
CA SER A 4 -7.64 20.95 1.49
C SER A 4 -7.25 19.69 2.27
N PRO A 5 -5.98 19.29 2.25
CA PRO A 5 -5.53 18.09 2.96
C PRO A 5 -5.82 18.21 4.46
N PRO A 6 -6.26 17.13 5.13
CA PRO A 6 -6.46 17.14 6.57
C PRO A 6 -5.11 17.31 7.29
N ILE A 7 -5.13 18.04 8.41
CA ILE A 7 -3.92 18.33 9.18
C ILE A 7 -3.85 17.35 10.35
N ALA A 8 -2.79 16.55 10.40
CA ALA A 8 -2.56 15.61 11.50
C ALA A 8 -2.35 16.37 12.83
N PRO A 9 -3.10 16.03 13.90
CA PRO A 9 -2.84 16.61 15.22
C PRO A 9 -1.45 16.20 15.72
N GLN A 10 -0.79 17.14 16.41
CA GLN A 10 0.50 16.89 17.03
C GLN A 10 0.30 16.40 18.46
N LYS A 11 0.79 15.19 18.75
CA LYS A 11 0.83 14.60 20.10
C LYS A 11 2.29 14.27 20.41
N GLN A 12 2.92 15.08 21.26
CA GLN A 12 4.34 14.91 21.60
C GLN A 12 4.56 13.54 22.26
N GLN A 13 5.40 12.71 21.63
CA GLN A 13 5.91 11.49 22.23
C GLN A 13 7.44 11.55 22.29
N GLU A 14 8.01 11.25 23.45
CA GLU A 14 9.46 11.09 23.60
C GLU A 14 9.88 9.67 23.24
N LEU A 15 10.88 9.56 22.37
CA LEU A 15 11.48 8.31 21.93
C LEU A 15 12.95 8.31 22.32
N THR A 16 13.32 7.36 23.18
CA THR A 16 14.71 7.19 23.63
C THR A 16 15.33 6.00 22.90
N ALA A 17 16.38 6.24 22.14
CA ALA A 17 17.14 5.20 21.44
C ALA A 17 18.63 5.53 21.44
N HIS A 18 19.48 4.53 21.67
CA HIS A 18 20.95 4.67 21.66
C HIS A 18 21.53 5.80 22.55
N GLY A 19 20.84 6.15 23.64
CA GLY A 19 21.25 7.22 24.55
C GLY A 19 20.79 8.62 24.15
N ASP A 20 20.12 8.77 23.01
CA ASP A 20 19.54 10.02 22.53
C ASP A 20 18.02 10.05 22.74
N ILE A 21 17.48 11.24 22.99
CA ILE A 21 16.04 11.50 23.13
C ILE A 21 15.57 12.33 21.94
N ARG A 22 14.55 11.83 21.24
CA ARG A 22 13.87 12.53 20.14
C ARG A 22 12.40 12.70 20.48
N ILE A 23 11.86 13.90 20.23
CA ILE A 23 10.41 14.15 20.31
C ILE A 23 9.81 13.89 18.93
N ASP A 24 8.81 13.01 18.86
CA ASP A 24 8.05 12.67 17.66
C ASP A 24 6.58 13.07 17.84
N PRO A 25 6.12 14.20 17.27
CA PRO A 25 4.74 14.66 17.39
C PRO A 25 3.70 13.79 16.67
N TRP A 26 4.11 12.85 15.81
CA TRP A 26 3.20 12.03 15.00
C TRP A 26 3.28 10.54 15.30
N TYR A 27 3.95 10.18 16.41
CA TYR A 27 4.13 8.79 16.82
C TYR A 27 2.81 8.01 16.94
N TRP A 28 1.73 8.69 17.33
CA TRP A 28 0.40 8.09 17.51
C TRP A 28 -0.17 7.47 16.22
N ILE A 29 0.20 7.97 15.03
CA ILE A 29 -0.26 7.45 13.72
C ILE A 29 0.21 6.01 13.49
N GLN A 30 1.26 5.57 14.18
CA GLN A 30 1.73 4.19 14.09
C GLN A 30 0.68 3.17 14.55
N ASN A 31 -0.21 3.55 15.48
CA ASN A 31 -1.21 2.64 16.01
C ASN A 31 -2.46 2.61 15.11
N MET A 32 -2.61 1.54 14.33
CA MET A 32 -3.75 1.35 13.41
C MET A 32 -5.07 1.04 14.13
N GLU A 33 -5.04 0.64 15.41
CA GLU A 33 -6.27 0.37 16.17
C GLU A 33 -6.78 1.62 16.91
N ASP A 34 -5.99 2.70 16.96
CA ASP A 34 -6.37 3.95 17.62
C ASP A 34 -7.47 4.67 16.82
N PRO A 35 -8.63 4.99 17.42
CA PRO A 35 -9.71 5.69 16.73
C PRO A 35 -9.28 7.00 16.06
N ASP A 36 -8.38 7.75 16.71
CA ASP A 36 -7.88 9.01 16.17
C ASP A 36 -7.05 8.78 14.88
N THR A 37 -6.27 7.69 14.84
CA THR A 37 -5.50 7.30 13.65
C THR A 37 -6.43 6.91 12.52
N LEU A 38 -7.47 6.11 12.82
CA LEU A 38 -8.44 5.70 11.82
C LEU A 38 -9.22 6.89 11.26
N GLU A 39 -9.63 7.83 12.11
CA GLU A 39 -10.32 9.05 11.68
C GLU A 39 -9.44 9.89 10.74
N TYR A 40 -8.16 10.05 11.09
CA TYR A 40 -7.21 10.77 10.24
C TYR A 40 -6.98 10.06 8.90
N LEU A 41 -6.74 8.75 8.90
CA LEU A 41 -6.55 7.96 7.67
C LEU A 41 -7.78 7.97 6.76
N ASN A 42 -8.98 7.88 7.33
CA ASN A 42 -10.22 7.97 6.57
C ASN A 42 -10.40 9.36 5.93
N SER A 43 -10.03 10.41 6.66
CA SER A 43 -10.05 11.79 6.14
C SER A 43 -9.05 11.95 4.98
N GLU A 44 -7.85 11.38 5.11
CA GLU A 44 -6.81 11.41 4.07
C GLU A 44 -7.23 10.62 2.82
N ASN A 45 -7.84 9.45 3.01
CA ASN A 45 -8.38 8.63 1.93
C ASN A 45 -9.49 9.37 1.17
N SER A 46 -10.42 10.00 1.89
CA SER A 46 -11.52 10.77 1.29
C SER A 46 -11.00 11.96 0.48
N PHE A 47 -10.02 12.70 1.00
CA PHE A 47 -9.36 13.78 0.27
C PHE A 47 -8.66 13.25 -0.99
N THR A 48 -7.93 12.14 -0.86
CA THR A 48 -7.23 11.49 -1.97
C THR A 48 -8.22 11.08 -3.06
N GLU A 49 -9.30 10.38 -2.70
CA GLU A 49 -10.36 9.98 -3.64
C GLU A 49 -10.96 11.17 -4.37
N HIS A 50 -11.22 12.26 -3.65
CA HIS A 50 -11.77 13.49 -4.22
C HIS A 50 -10.81 14.14 -5.23
N ILE A 51 -9.54 14.32 -4.86
CA ILE A 51 -8.52 14.91 -5.74
C ILE A 51 -8.25 14.03 -6.96
N PHE A 52 -8.29 12.70 -6.81
CA PHE A 52 -8.02 11.76 -7.90
C PHE A 52 -9.25 11.40 -8.74
N GLU A 53 -10.44 11.88 -8.40
CA GLU A 53 -11.68 11.65 -9.13
C GLU A 53 -11.56 12.04 -10.62
N PRO A 54 -11.02 13.23 -10.99
CA PRO A 54 -10.90 13.63 -12.38
C PRO A 54 -9.93 12.77 -13.21
N TRP A 55 -9.06 11.99 -12.55
CA TRP A 55 -8.09 11.11 -13.19
C TRP A 55 -8.47 9.62 -13.13
N ALA A 56 -9.71 9.29 -12.75
CA ALA A 56 -10.16 7.91 -12.64
C ALA A 56 -9.96 7.11 -13.94
N GLU A 57 -10.29 7.69 -15.10
CA GLU A 57 -10.14 7.02 -16.40
C GLU A 57 -8.68 6.74 -16.75
N GLN A 58 -7.79 7.70 -16.55
CA GLN A 58 -6.36 7.54 -16.83
C GLN A 58 -5.73 6.50 -15.90
N ARG A 59 -6.14 6.47 -14.63
CA ARG A 59 -5.70 5.44 -13.67
C ARG A 59 -6.09 4.04 -14.13
N GLU A 60 -7.34 3.85 -14.53
CA GLU A 60 -7.83 2.55 -15.01
C GLU A 60 -7.13 2.09 -16.29
N ARG A 61 -6.93 3.02 -17.24
CA ARG A 61 -6.19 2.73 -18.47
C ARG A 61 -4.75 2.30 -18.18
N LEU A 62 -4.03 3.06 -17.35
CA LEU A 62 -2.66 2.73 -16.95
C LEU A 62 -2.59 1.39 -16.22
N PHE A 63 -3.55 1.13 -15.32
CA PHE A 63 -3.66 -0.15 -14.61
C PHE A 63 -3.81 -1.32 -15.59
N THR A 64 -4.72 -1.19 -16.57
CA THR A 64 -4.93 -2.20 -17.62
C THR A 64 -3.66 -2.42 -18.45
N GLU A 65 -2.99 -1.34 -18.86
CA GLU A 65 -1.74 -1.42 -19.61
C GLU A 65 -0.61 -2.09 -18.83
N MET A 66 -0.46 -1.76 -17.55
CA MET A 66 0.54 -2.38 -16.67
C MET A 66 0.26 -3.87 -16.50
N ARG A 67 -1.00 -4.23 -16.23
CA ARG A 67 -1.42 -5.63 -16.09
C ARG A 67 -1.18 -6.43 -17.37
N ALA A 68 -1.48 -5.86 -18.54
CA ALA A 68 -1.26 -6.52 -19.83
C ALA A 68 0.23 -6.80 -20.12
N ARG A 69 1.16 -6.10 -19.46
CA ARG A 69 2.62 -6.30 -19.62
C ARG A 69 3.19 -7.33 -18.66
N ILE A 70 2.43 -7.78 -17.67
CA ILE A 70 2.85 -8.86 -16.77
C ILE A 70 2.66 -10.19 -17.52
N LYS A 71 3.77 -10.86 -17.84
CA LYS A 71 3.74 -12.24 -18.36
C LYS A 71 3.41 -13.18 -17.20
N GLU A 72 2.32 -13.94 -17.31
CA GLU A 72 1.99 -14.98 -16.31
C GLU A 72 3.01 -16.13 -16.30
N ASP A 73 3.78 -16.28 -17.38
CA ASP A 73 4.84 -17.28 -17.50
C ASP A 73 6.21 -16.61 -17.32
N ASP A 74 6.47 -16.18 -16.09
CA ASP A 74 7.80 -15.75 -15.66
C ASP A 74 8.63 -17.01 -15.36
N SER A 75 9.04 -17.69 -16.43
CA SER A 75 10.00 -18.77 -16.35
C SER A 75 11.36 -18.18 -16.00
N THR A 76 11.71 -18.16 -14.71
CA THR A 76 13.06 -17.81 -14.25
C THR A 76 14.10 -18.60 -15.05
N VAL A 77 15.16 -17.92 -15.52
CA VAL A 77 16.25 -18.58 -16.25
C VAL A 77 16.80 -19.72 -15.39
N PRO A 78 16.88 -20.97 -15.88
CA PRO A 78 17.38 -22.07 -15.10
C PRO A 78 18.84 -21.80 -14.71
N SER A 79 19.07 -21.56 -13.42
CA SER A 79 20.40 -21.48 -12.83
C SER A 79 20.99 -22.89 -12.76
N LYS A 80 22.16 -23.09 -13.36
CA LYS A 80 22.94 -24.31 -13.21
C LYS A 80 23.72 -24.22 -11.89
N GLU A 81 23.07 -24.59 -10.79
CA GLU A 81 23.79 -25.11 -9.63
C GLU A 81 23.34 -26.57 -9.40
N GLY A 82 24.29 -27.50 -9.53
CA GLY A 82 24.27 -28.84 -8.95
C GLY A 82 23.06 -29.76 -9.21
N ILE A 83 23.26 -30.79 -10.04
CA ILE A 83 22.62 -32.12 -10.04
C ILE A 83 21.29 -32.24 -9.26
N ILE A 84 20.18 -31.66 -9.69
CA ILE A 84 18.85 -32.29 -9.90
C ILE A 84 17.93 -31.24 -10.54
N GLY A 85 17.39 -31.52 -11.74
CA GLY A 85 16.39 -30.65 -12.35
C GLY A 85 15.06 -30.76 -11.62
N ILE A 86 14.75 -29.79 -10.77
CA ILE A 86 13.40 -29.58 -10.22
C ILE A 86 12.76 -28.40 -10.93
N THR A 87 11.87 -28.70 -11.88
CA THR A 87 10.94 -27.72 -12.44
C THR A 87 9.93 -27.39 -11.34
N LEU A 88 10.00 -26.19 -10.76
CA LEU A 88 8.92 -25.68 -9.93
C LEU A 88 7.78 -25.31 -10.87
N ASN A 89 6.84 -26.24 -11.05
CA ASN A 89 5.57 -25.97 -11.67
C ASN A 89 4.88 -24.90 -10.82
N SER A 90 4.84 -23.66 -11.32
CA SER A 90 4.15 -22.54 -10.69
C SER A 90 2.67 -22.91 -10.58
N LYS A 91 2.32 -23.51 -9.44
CA LYS A 91 0.94 -23.87 -9.14
C LYS A 91 0.14 -22.58 -9.19
N ARG A 92 -0.79 -22.54 -10.16
CA ARG A 92 -2.00 -21.72 -10.21
C ARG A 92 -2.03 -20.66 -9.12
N VAL A 93 -1.72 -19.42 -9.48
CA VAL A 93 -2.27 -18.28 -8.75
C VAL A 93 -3.80 -18.44 -8.84
N PRO A 94 -4.52 -18.72 -7.74
CA PRO A 94 -5.95 -18.65 -7.80
C PRO A 94 -6.28 -17.20 -8.15
N ASN A 95 -7.26 -17.00 -9.04
CA ASN A 95 -7.88 -15.71 -9.28
C ASN A 95 -8.09 -15.00 -7.93
N ILE A 96 -7.21 -14.06 -7.60
CA ILE A 96 -7.51 -13.10 -6.57
C ILE A 96 -8.53 -12.20 -7.22
N LEU A 97 -9.78 -12.43 -6.85
CA LEU A 97 -10.84 -11.44 -6.94
C LEU A 97 -10.37 -10.25 -6.09
N PHE A 98 -9.56 -9.38 -6.67
CA PHE A 98 -9.35 -8.04 -6.15
C PHE A 98 -10.65 -7.31 -6.40
N PHE A 99 -11.56 -7.45 -5.44
CA PHE A 99 -12.80 -6.69 -5.38
C PHE A 99 -12.45 -5.21 -5.53
N SER A 100 -13.05 -4.59 -6.54
CA SER A 100 -13.25 -3.15 -6.56
C SER A 100 -13.88 -2.75 -5.22
N GLY A 101 -13.20 -1.92 -4.46
CA GLY A 101 -13.68 -1.43 -3.17
C GLY A 101 -13.42 -2.40 -2.03
N ASN A 102 -12.29 -2.20 -1.35
CA ASN A 102 -12.12 -2.27 0.10
C ASN A 102 -10.64 -2.19 0.44
N ILE A 103 -10.16 -0.97 0.62
CA ILE A 103 -9.09 -0.71 1.58
C ILE A 103 -9.84 -0.50 2.90
N TYR A 104 -10.04 -1.57 3.66
CA TYR A 104 -10.43 -1.44 5.07
C TYR A 104 -9.17 -1.57 5.91
N LEU A 105 -8.90 -0.50 6.67
CA LEU A 105 -8.56 -0.46 8.10
C LEU A 105 -7.81 -1.68 8.64
#